data_AF-A0A7C2X8E6-F1
#
_entry.id   AF-A0A7C2X8E6-F1
#
_cell.length_a   1.000
_cell.length_b   1.000
_cell.length_c   1.000
_cell.angle_alpha   90.00
_cell.angle_beta   90.00
_cell.angle_gamma   90.00
#
_symmetry.space_group_name_H-M   'P 1'
#
loop_
_entity.id
_entity.type
_entity.pdbx_description
1 polymer ?
#
loop_
_entity_poly.entity_id
_entity_poly.type
_entity_poly.pdbx_seq_one_letter_code
_entity_poly.pdbx_strand_id
1 'polypeptide(L)'
;MDQGYSPRWKLFLIFIGLLATAIIVVSVVLITLPKILTPASPTPPFTLTPPPVVTPLPTLTSEVKPTARPYTSTPTATSTITASRPPSTLSDGSFVATPIPLGSREVTDFMFAVCGDSRGGDEIYLKILQQVGEDGAVFLVNTGDLVNYGRADEFQHFADLMSDFTIPFFPVAGNHDSPDGLLDEYL
;
A
#
# COMPACT_ATOMS: atom_id res chain seq x y z
N MET A 1 -43.40 10.35 45.13
CA MET A 1 -42.11 10.97 45.46
C MET A 1 -41.73 11.85 44.28
N ASP A 2 -42.18 13.11 44.28
CA ASP A 2 -41.77 14.09 43.28
C ASP A 2 -40.35 14.56 43.63
N GLN A 3 -39.36 14.07 42.88
CA GLN A 3 -38.01 14.60 42.90
C GLN A 3 -38.06 15.99 42.23
N GLY A 4 -38.47 16.99 43.00
CA GLY A 4 -38.59 18.37 42.58
C GLY A 4 -37.22 18.94 42.24
N TYR A 5 -36.85 18.90 40.96
CA TYR A 5 -35.63 19.55 40.49
C TYR A 5 -35.65 21.03 40.85
N SER A 6 -34.60 21.49 41.54
CA SER A 6 -34.48 22.88 41.95
C SER A 6 -34.50 23.81 40.72
N PRO A 7 -34.98 25.07 40.86
CA PRO A 7 -34.94 26.05 39.77
C PRO A 7 -33.55 26.21 39.13
N ARG A 8 -32.48 26.01 39.91
CA ARG A 8 -31.09 26.01 39.44
C ARG A 8 -30.79 24.89 38.45
N TRP A 9 -31.36 23.71 38.66
CA TRP A 9 -31.20 22.57 37.75
C TRP A 9 -31.86 22.81 36.40
N LYS A 10 -33.06 23.42 36.39
CA LYS A 10 -33.74 23.78 35.14
C LYS A 10 -32.95 24.82 34.35
N LEU A 11 -32.40 25.83 35.03
CA LEU A 11 -31.54 26.85 34.41
C LEU A 11 -30.27 26.23 33.81
N PHE A 12 -29.66 25.28 34.51
CA PHE A 12 -28.48 24.55 34.04
C PHE A 12 -28.76 23.76 32.76
N LEU A 13 -29.89 23.05 32.69
CA LEU A 13 -30.29 22.32 31.48
C LEU A 13 -30.57 23.25 30.29
N ILE A 14 -31.20 24.41 30.53
CA ILE A 14 -31.42 25.43 29.50
C ILE A 14 -30.07 25.94 28.98
N PHE A 15 -29.11 26.20 29.86
CA PHE A 15 -27.78 26.66 29.46
C PHE A 15 -27.04 25.63 28.60
N ILE A 16 -27.07 24.35 28.98
CA ILE A 16 -26.48 23.26 28.17
C ILE A 16 -27.15 23.18 26.79
N GLY A 17 -28.49 23.27 26.73
CA GLY A 17 -29.22 23.23 25.47
C GLY A 17 -28.83 24.39 24.53
N LEU A 18 -28.70 25.61 25.07
CA LEU A 18 -28.26 26.78 24.29
C LEU A 18 -26.82 26.64 23.81
N LEU A 19 -25.91 26.14 24.65
CA LEU A 19 -24.51 25.92 24.27
C LEU A 19 -24.39 24.87 23.16
N ALA A 20 -25.09 23.74 23.29
CA ALA A 20 -25.10 22.69 22.26
C ALA A 20 -25.65 23.22 20.93
N THR A 21 -26.73 24.01 20.97
CA THR A 21 -27.30 24.64 19.78
C THR A 21 -26.32 25.60 19.11
N ALA A 22 -25.62 26.43 19.89
CA ALA A 22 -24.60 27.35 19.37
C ALA A 22 -23.43 26.60 18.69
N ILE A 23 -22.95 25.50 19.30
CA ILE A 23 -21.89 24.66 18.72
C ILE A 23 -22.32 24.07 17.37
N ILE A 24 -23.55 23.57 17.27
CA ILE A 24 -24.09 23.01 16.02
C ILE A 24 -24.15 24.10 14.93
N VAL A 25 -24.69 25.28 15.26
CA VAL A 25 -24.78 26.40 14.30
C VAL A 25 -23.40 26.82 13.80
N VAL A 26 -22.42 26.98 14.68
CA VAL A 26 -21.04 27.33 14.29
C VAL A 26 -20.44 26.25 13.39
N SER A 27 -20.65 24.98 13.71
CA SER A 27 -20.15 23.85 12.91
C SER A 27 -20.74 23.85 11.51
N VAL A 28 -22.06 24.07 11.38
CA VAL A 28 -22.74 24.16 10.07
C VAL A 28 -22.21 25.35 9.26
N VAL A 29 -21.99 26.51 9.89
CA VAL A 29 -21.42 27.68 9.20
C VAL A 29 -20.00 27.39 8.70
N LEU A 30 -19.15 26.73 9.50
CA LEU A 30 -17.79 26.37 9.09
C LEU A 30 -17.75 25.37 7.92
N ILE A 31 -18.72 24.45 7.86
CA ILE A 31 -18.84 23.47 6.76
C ILE A 31 -19.39 24.13 5.49
N THR A 32 -20.31 25.09 5.63
CA THR A 32 -21.01 25.73 4.49
C THR A 32 -20.28 26.94 3.92
N LEU A 33 -19.29 27.49 4.63
CA LEU A 33 -18.44 28.55 4.09
C LEU A 33 -17.70 28.04 2.84
N PRO A 34 -17.82 28.74 1.69
CA PRO A 34 -17.09 28.37 0.49
C PRO A 34 -15.59 28.37 0.82
N LYS A 35 -14.92 27.23 0.59
CA LYS A 35 -13.46 27.16 0.68
C LYS A 35 -12.90 28.26 -0.21
N ILE A 36 -12.35 29.31 0.41
CA ILE A 36 -11.62 30.34 -0.32
C ILE A 36 -10.47 29.60 -0.98
N LEU A 37 -10.58 29.39 -2.29
CA LEU A 37 -9.55 28.73 -3.07
C LEU A 37 -8.26 29.51 -2.85
N THR A 38 -7.32 28.88 -2.14
CA THR A 38 -5.97 29.41 -2.02
C THR A 38 -5.46 29.58 -3.46
N PRO A 39 -5.00 30.78 -3.85
CA PRO A 39 -4.51 30.98 -5.20
C PRO A 39 -3.41 29.95 -5.47
N ALA A 40 -3.55 29.23 -6.58
CA ALA A 40 -2.58 28.24 -7.01
C ALA A 40 -1.20 28.89 -7.05
N SER A 41 -0.24 28.29 -6.36
CA SER A 41 1.16 28.70 -6.43
C SER A 41 1.58 28.69 -7.90
N PRO A 42 2.21 29.75 -8.42
CA PRO A 42 2.63 29.77 -9.82
C PRO A 42 3.60 28.62 -10.07
N THR A 43 3.22 27.72 -10.96
CA THR A 43 4.08 26.63 -11.42
C THR A 43 5.37 27.24 -11.98
N PRO A 44 6.56 26.87 -11.46
CA PRO A 44 7.81 27.34 -12.04
C PRO A 44 7.90 26.87 -13.51
N PRO A 45 8.48 27.68 -14.42
CA PRO A 45 8.65 27.29 -15.80
C PRO A 45 9.49 26.01 -15.88
N PHE A 46 9.07 25.08 -16.75
CA PHE A 46 9.81 23.88 -17.08
C PHE A 46 11.18 24.26 -17.66
N THR A 47 12.23 24.13 -16.85
CA THR A 47 13.61 24.23 -17.33
C THR A 47 13.96 22.88 -17.96
N LEU A 48 14.04 22.82 -19.29
CA LEU A 48 14.59 21.66 -19.99
C LEU A 48 16.04 21.46 -19.54
N THR A 49 16.27 20.45 -18.72
CA THR A 49 17.62 20.07 -18.31
C THR A 49 18.29 19.39 -19.51
N PRO A 50 19.48 19.80 -19.95
CA PRO A 50 20.19 19.10 -21.02
C PRO A 50 20.45 17.65 -20.60
N PRO A 51 20.48 16.70 -21.55
CA PRO A 51 20.76 15.30 -21.25
C PRO A 51 22.12 15.17 -20.56
N PRO A 52 22.26 14.25 -19.59
CA PRO A 52 23.52 14.04 -18.90
C PRO A 52 24.61 13.65 -19.90
N VAL A 53 25.75 14.33 -19.81
CA VAL A 53 26.97 13.95 -20.53
C VAL A 53 27.33 12.53 -20.10
N VAL A 54 27.37 11.62 -21.05
CA VAL A 54 27.73 10.22 -20.83
C VAL A 54 29.20 10.17 -20.42
N THR A 55 29.46 10.08 -19.11
CA THR A 55 30.79 9.78 -18.59
C THR A 55 31.09 8.31 -18.87
N PRO A 56 32.20 7.97 -19.57
CA PRO A 56 32.56 6.57 -19.78
C PRO A 56 32.86 5.88 -18.45
N LEU A 57 32.28 4.69 -18.28
CA LEU A 57 32.43 3.82 -17.13
C LEU A 57 33.92 3.46 -16.91
N PRO A 58 34.47 3.54 -15.69
CA PRO A 58 35.84 3.10 -15.44
C PRO A 58 35.95 1.58 -15.61
N THR A 59 36.92 1.16 -16.43
CA THR A 59 37.32 -0.24 -16.58
C THR A 59 37.86 -0.76 -15.24
N LEU A 60 37.09 -1.61 -14.56
CA LEU A 60 37.54 -2.31 -13.36
C LEU A 60 38.44 -3.49 -13.77
N THR A 61 39.75 -3.31 -13.59
CA THR A 61 40.72 -4.41 -13.65
C THR A 61 40.72 -5.14 -12.30
N SER A 62 40.07 -6.31 -12.24
CA SER A 62 40.13 -7.18 -11.06
C SER A 62 41.41 -8.02 -11.06
N GLU A 63 42.40 -7.62 -10.26
CA GLU A 63 43.53 -8.48 -9.88
C GLU A 63 43.13 -9.29 -8.64
N VAL A 64 42.83 -10.58 -8.82
CA VAL A 64 42.48 -11.50 -7.72
C VAL A 64 43.75 -12.17 -7.21
N LYS A 65 44.18 -11.80 -5.99
CA LYS A 65 45.20 -12.50 -5.21
C LYS A 65 44.52 -13.42 -4.19
N PRO A 66 44.65 -14.76 -4.27
CA PRO A 66 43.98 -15.64 -3.33
C PRO A 66 44.75 -15.70 -2.01
N THR A 67 44.10 -15.32 -0.91
CA THR A 67 44.57 -15.60 0.46
C THR A 67 43.60 -16.59 1.09
N ALA A 68 44.00 -17.85 1.16
CA ALA A 68 43.26 -18.89 1.87
C ALA A 68 43.35 -18.67 3.39
N ARG A 69 42.22 -18.68 4.09
CA ARG A 69 42.15 -18.94 5.53
C ARG A 69 41.35 -20.22 5.77
N PRO A 70 41.83 -21.14 6.64
CA PRO A 70 41.07 -22.32 7.01
C PRO A 70 40.09 -21.96 8.14
N TYR A 71 38.80 -22.21 7.94
CA TYR A 71 37.85 -22.30 9.04
C TYR A 71 37.48 -23.76 9.29
N THR A 72 37.76 -24.19 10.51
CA THR A 72 37.39 -25.45 11.12
C THR A 72 35.87 -25.50 11.31
N SER A 73 35.20 -26.54 10.81
CA SER A 73 33.76 -26.77 10.99
C SER A 73 33.46 -27.92 11.96
N THR A 74 32.25 -27.86 12.54
CA THR A 74 31.42 -28.97 13.14
C THR A 74 31.38 -29.00 14.69
N PRO A 75 30.25 -29.33 15.38
CA PRO A 75 28.98 -29.98 14.94
C PRO A 75 27.67 -29.17 15.16
N THR A 76 26.67 -29.31 14.27
CA THR A 76 25.48 -30.20 14.36
C THR A 76 24.34 -29.65 15.21
N ALA A 77 23.30 -29.16 14.53
CA ALA A 77 21.91 -29.33 14.94
C ALA A 77 21.10 -29.71 13.70
N THR A 78 20.77 -30.99 13.60
CA THR A 78 19.91 -31.58 12.57
C THR A 78 18.45 -31.30 12.93
N SER A 79 17.80 -30.42 12.17
CA SER A 79 16.34 -30.36 12.12
C SER A 79 15.89 -31.01 10.81
N THR A 80 15.47 -32.26 10.92
CA THR A 80 14.82 -33.02 9.85
C THR A 80 13.42 -32.47 9.65
N ILE A 81 13.24 -31.60 8.66
CA ILE A 81 11.94 -31.34 8.05
C ILE A 81 11.87 -32.18 6.78
N THR A 82 11.14 -33.30 6.86
CA THR A 82 10.79 -34.14 5.72
C THR A 82 9.77 -33.37 4.86
N ALA A 83 10.25 -32.43 4.05
CA ALA A 83 9.49 -31.94 2.91
C ALA A 83 9.69 -32.95 1.78
N SER A 84 8.69 -33.80 1.55
CA SER A 84 8.60 -34.63 0.35
C SER A 84 8.38 -33.72 -0.86
N ARG A 85 9.45 -33.06 -1.32
CA ARG A 85 9.50 -32.33 -2.59
C ARG A 85 9.55 -33.39 -3.71
N PRO A 86 8.53 -33.47 -4.59
CA PRO A 86 8.68 -34.23 -5.82
C PRO A 86 9.81 -33.61 -6.65
N PRO A 87 10.50 -34.37 -7.50
CA PRO A 87 11.61 -33.83 -8.29
C PRO A 87 11.06 -32.68 -9.14
N SER A 88 11.56 -31.48 -8.88
CA SER A 88 11.37 -30.33 -9.76
C SER A 88 12.14 -30.63 -11.04
N THR A 89 11.53 -31.36 -11.95
CA THR A 89 11.89 -31.28 -13.35
C THR A 89 11.73 -29.82 -13.73
N LEU A 90 12.85 -29.15 -14.00
CA LEU A 90 12.88 -27.87 -14.70
C LEU A 90 12.26 -28.12 -16.08
N SER A 91 10.93 -28.11 -16.16
CA SER A 91 10.26 -27.89 -17.42
C SER A 91 10.63 -26.48 -17.82
N ASP A 92 11.12 -26.35 -19.05
CA ASP A 92 11.34 -25.14 -19.83
C ASP A 92 10.03 -24.35 -20.00
N GLY A 93 9.46 -23.97 -18.85
CA GLY A 93 8.11 -23.51 -18.66
C GLY A 93 8.04 -22.10 -19.17
N SER A 94 7.90 -21.96 -20.48
CA SER A 94 7.27 -20.81 -21.08
C SER A 94 5.99 -20.58 -20.30
N PHE A 95 5.99 -19.55 -19.45
CA PHE A 95 4.79 -19.03 -18.84
C PHE A 95 3.98 -18.45 -19.99
N VAL A 96 3.17 -19.30 -20.63
CA VAL A 96 2.21 -18.84 -21.62
C VAL A 96 1.16 -18.09 -20.81
N ALA A 97 1.28 -16.76 -20.80
CA ALA A 97 0.27 -15.89 -20.26
C ALA A 97 -1.06 -16.30 -20.89
N THR A 98 -1.95 -16.90 -20.09
CA THR A 98 -3.30 -17.19 -20.56
C THR A 98 -3.97 -15.84 -20.67
N PRO A 99 -4.30 -15.35 -21.88
CA PRO A 99 -4.98 -14.09 -22.01
C PRO A 99 -6.29 -14.23 -21.24
N ILE A 100 -6.50 -13.40 -20.22
CA ILE A 100 -7.84 -13.24 -19.67
C ILE A 100 -8.66 -12.75 -20.87
N PRO A 101 -9.71 -13.47 -21.29
CA PRO A 101 -10.55 -12.98 -22.36
C PRO A 101 -11.25 -11.73 -21.83
N LEU A 102 -10.64 -10.56 -22.04
CA LEU A 102 -11.39 -9.32 -22.15
C LEU A 102 -12.39 -9.64 -23.25
N GLY A 103 -13.67 -9.81 -22.89
CA GLY A 103 -14.71 -10.23 -23.82
C GLY A 103 -14.59 -9.45 -25.13
N SER A 104 -15.00 -10.06 -26.23
CA SER A 104 -14.82 -9.63 -27.64
C SER A 104 -15.31 -8.23 -28.03
N ARG A 105 -15.58 -7.34 -27.09
CA ARG A 105 -15.61 -5.90 -27.29
C ARG A 105 -14.17 -5.40 -27.41
N GLU A 106 -13.88 -4.63 -28.45
CA GLU A 106 -12.77 -3.68 -28.32
C GLU A 106 -13.07 -2.80 -27.10
N VAL A 107 -12.35 -3.04 -26.02
CA VAL A 107 -12.33 -2.15 -24.86
C VAL A 107 -11.41 -1.00 -25.25
N THR A 108 -11.97 -0.04 -25.98
CA THR A 108 -11.25 1.17 -26.39
C THR A 108 -11.01 2.11 -25.21
N ASP A 109 -11.84 1.99 -24.18
CA ASP A 109 -11.80 2.79 -22.96
C ASP A 109 -11.90 1.87 -21.74
N PHE A 110 -10.91 1.97 -20.86
CA PHE A 110 -10.95 1.37 -19.53
C PHE A 110 -10.27 2.28 -18.53
N MET A 111 -10.66 2.12 -17.26
CA MET A 111 -10.00 2.77 -16.14
C MET A 111 -9.42 1.71 -15.23
N PHE A 112 -8.25 1.97 -14.69
CA PHE A 112 -7.64 1.14 -13.67
C PHE A 112 -7.10 2.03 -12.57
N ALA A 113 -6.98 1.47 -11.39
CA ALA A 113 -6.42 2.17 -10.25
C ALA A 113 -4.98 1.73 -10.00
N VAL A 114 -4.19 2.65 -9.45
CA VAL A 114 -2.83 2.38 -8.97
C VAL A 114 -2.73 2.92 -7.54
N CYS A 115 -2.29 2.07 -6.61
CA CYS A 115 -1.93 2.46 -5.25
C CYS A 115 -0.62 1.78 -4.84
N GLY A 116 -0.13 2.07 -3.64
CA GLY A 116 1.10 1.50 -3.11
C GLY A 116 1.33 1.98 -1.69
N ASP A 117 2.36 1.44 -1.04
CA ASP A 117 2.79 1.83 0.30
C ASP A 117 1.61 1.81 1.30
N SER A 118 0.97 0.64 1.38
CA SER A 118 -0.29 0.44 2.11
C SER A 118 -0.08 0.20 3.62
N ARG A 119 1.15 0.42 4.09
CA ARG A 119 1.61 0.09 5.44
C ARG A 119 0.97 0.97 6.52
N GLY A 120 0.52 0.32 7.60
CA GLY A 120 0.07 0.99 8.83
C GLY A 120 -1.16 1.88 8.69
N GLY A 121 -1.90 1.75 7.60
CA GLY A 121 -2.98 2.65 7.21
C GLY A 121 -4.26 1.94 6.79
N ASP A 122 -4.64 0.84 7.44
CA ASP A 122 -5.79 -0.01 7.08
C ASP A 122 -7.06 0.78 6.77
N GLU A 123 -7.42 1.76 7.60
CA GLU A 123 -8.60 2.60 7.38
C GLU A 123 -8.51 3.43 6.09
N ILE A 124 -7.32 3.88 5.72
CA ILE A 124 -7.08 4.62 4.49
C ILE A 124 -7.07 3.66 3.30
N TYR A 125 -6.42 2.51 3.45
CA TYR A 125 -6.37 1.50 2.42
C TYR A 125 -7.78 1.00 2.05
N LEU A 126 -8.64 0.72 3.05
CA LEU A 126 -10.04 0.35 2.82
C LEU A 126 -10.84 1.44 2.10
N LYS A 127 -10.60 2.72 2.40
CA LYS A 127 -11.21 3.84 1.66
C LYS A 127 -10.74 3.90 0.21
N ILE A 128 -9.46 3.61 -0.04
CA ILE A 128 -8.92 3.50 -1.40
C ILE A 128 -9.63 2.35 -2.12
N LEU A 129 -9.72 1.15 -1.53
CA LEU A 129 -10.40 0.00 -2.13
C LEU A 129 -11.88 0.31 -2.47
N GLN A 130 -12.57 1.01 -1.57
CA GLN A 130 -13.93 1.49 -1.82
C GLN A 130 -13.97 2.43 -3.03
N GLN A 131 -13.10 3.45 -3.08
CA GLN A 131 -13.05 4.42 -4.17
C GLN A 131 -12.75 3.75 -5.52
N VAL A 132 -11.85 2.75 -5.54
CA VAL A 132 -11.53 1.98 -6.75
C VAL A 132 -12.78 1.32 -7.34
N GLY A 133 -13.66 0.79 -6.48
CA GLY A 133 -14.93 0.23 -6.91
C GLY A 133 -15.96 1.28 -7.34
N GLU A 134 -16.04 2.40 -6.62
CA GLU A 134 -16.97 3.50 -6.93
C GLU A 134 -16.62 4.20 -8.25
N ASP A 135 -15.34 4.35 -8.55
CA ASP A 135 -14.86 4.95 -9.79
C ASP A 135 -15.14 4.03 -11.00
N GLY A 136 -15.28 2.72 -10.78
CA GLY A 136 -15.47 1.75 -11.86
C GLY A 136 -14.17 1.30 -12.50
N ALA A 137 -13.09 1.23 -11.71
CA ALA A 137 -11.84 0.64 -12.17
C ALA A 137 -12.04 -0.85 -12.48
N VAL A 138 -11.50 -1.30 -13.62
CA VAL A 138 -11.60 -2.71 -14.06
C VAL A 138 -10.54 -3.61 -13.42
N PHE A 139 -9.46 -3.02 -12.88
CA PHE A 139 -8.46 -3.70 -12.06
C PHE A 139 -7.68 -2.69 -11.20
N LEU A 140 -7.00 -3.21 -10.18
CA LEU A 140 -6.11 -2.47 -9.29
C LEU A 140 -4.68 -3.01 -9.40
N VAL A 141 -3.72 -2.12 -9.62
CA VAL A 141 -2.28 -2.40 -9.47
C VAL A 141 -1.80 -1.83 -8.15
N ASN A 142 -1.17 -2.67 -7.31
CA ASN A 142 -0.52 -2.20 -6.09
C ASN A 142 1.00 -2.27 -6.28
N THR A 143 1.69 -1.14 -6.10
CA THR A 143 3.13 -1.01 -6.40
C THR A 143 4.03 -1.52 -5.28
N GLY A 144 3.47 -2.20 -4.29
CA GLY A 144 4.22 -2.87 -3.22
C GLY A 144 4.23 -2.10 -1.91
N ASP A 145 5.02 -2.62 -0.97
CA ASP A 145 4.97 -2.25 0.45
C ASP A 145 3.54 -2.51 0.96
N LEU A 146 3.09 -3.75 0.79
CA LEU A 146 1.80 -4.26 1.28
C LEU A 146 1.84 -4.43 2.79
N VAL A 147 2.98 -4.89 3.32
CA VAL A 147 3.23 -5.17 4.73
C VAL A 147 4.48 -4.44 5.23
N ASN A 148 4.72 -4.41 6.54
CA ASN A 148 5.83 -3.63 7.10
C ASN A 148 7.17 -4.37 7.07
N TYR A 149 7.15 -5.69 7.28
CA TYR A 149 8.33 -6.50 7.55
C TYR A 149 8.34 -7.85 6.82
N GLY A 150 7.48 -8.04 5.82
CA GLY A 150 7.43 -9.27 5.02
C GLY A 150 7.06 -10.53 5.82
N ARG A 151 6.39 -10.39 6.97
CA ARG A 151 6.08 -11.54 7.82
C ARG A 151 4.77 -12.22 7.41
N ALA A 152 4.69 -13.53 7.63
CA ALA A 152 3.53 -14.33 7.26
C ALA A 152 2.22 -13.87 7.93
N ASP A 153 2.29 -13.42 9.19
CA ASP A 153 1.14 -12.89 9.92
C ASP A 153 0.64 -11.56 9.35
N GLU A 154 1.55 -10.70 8.90
CA GLU A 154 1.18 -9.44 8.22
C GLU A 154 0.52 -9.70 6.86
N PHE A 155 1.00 -10.69 6.10
CA PHE A 155 0.36 -11.07 4.84
C PHE A 155 -1.01 -11.71 5.06
N GLN A 156 -1.20 -12.47 6.13
CA GLN A 156 -2.52 -12.99 6.49
C GLN A 156 -3.48 -11.83 6.82
N HIS A 157 -3.03 -10.86 7.62
CA HIS A 157 -3.81 -9.65 7.92
C HIS A 157 -4.16 -8.86 6.65
N PHE A 158 -3.21 -8.68 5.73
CA PHE A 158 -3.46 -8.05 4.43
C PHE A 158 -4.48 -8.82 3.59
N ALA A 159 -4.41 -10.16 3.59
CA ALA A 159 -5.40 -11.00 2.91
C ALA A 159 -6.80 -10.84 3.53
N ASP A 160 -6.90 -10.73 4.85
CA ASP A 160 -8.16 -10.50 5.56
C ASP A 160 -8.74 -9.12 5.21
N LEU A 161 -7.91 -8.07 5.11
CA LEU A 161 -8.33 -6.73 4.64
C LEU A 161 -8.87 -6.74 3.21
N MET A 162 -8.29 -7.60 2.35
CA MET A 162 -8.68 -7.74 0.94
C MET A 162 -9.88 -8.69 0.72
N SER A 163 -10.39 -9.34 1.76
CA SER A 163 -11.36 -10.45 1.63
C SER A 163 -12.67 -10.08 0.91
N ASP A 164 -13.13 -8.83 1.04
CA ASP A 164 -14.33 -8.31 0.38
C ASP A 164 -14.03 -7.62 -0.97
N PHE A 165 -12.75 -7.47 -1.34
CA PHE A 165 -12.35 -6.80 -2.57
C PHE A 165 -12.44 -7.77 -3.76
N THR A 166 -13.35 -7.50 -4.70
CA THR A 166 -13.67 -8.41 -5.81
C THR A 166 -13.10 -8.00 -7.16
N ILE A 167 -12.55 -6.78 -7.27
CA ILE A 167 -11.94 -6.27 -8.49
C ILE A 167 -10.58 -6.97 -8.69
N PRO A 168 -10.20 -7.37 -9.92
CA PRO A 168 -8.90 -7.97 -10.19
C PRO A 168 -7.75 -7.16 -9.60
N PHE A 169 -6.90 -7.83 -8.82
CA PHE A 169 -5.83 -7.23 -8.04
C PHE A 169 -4.46 -7.75 -8.50
N PHE A 170 -3.54 -6.83 -8.81
CA PHE A 170 -2.19 -7.13 -9.29
C PHE A 170 -1.15 -6.50 -8.36
N PRO A 171 -0.70 -7.21 -7.32
CA PRO A 171 0.35 -6.74 -6.44
C PRO A 171 1.73 -6.89 -7.08
N VAL A 172 2.58 -5.90 -6.85
CA VAL A 172 4.03 -5.97 -7.04
C VAL A 172 4.65 -6.00 -5.65
N ALA A 173 5.74 -6.74 -5.47
CA ALA A 173 6.44 -6.76 -4.20
C ALA A 173 7.29 -5.49 -4.02
N GLY A 174 7.20 -4.87 -2.85
CA GLY A 174 8.04 -3.76 -2.41
C GLY A 174 9.21 -4.22 -1.55
N ASN A 175 10.07 -3.28 -1.15
CA ASN A 175 11.23 -3.59 -0.33
C ASN A 175 10.87 -3.92 1.13
N HIS A 176 9.60 -3.76 1.55
CA HIS A 176 9.12 -4.17 2.86
C HIS A 176 8.35 -5.50 2.84
N ASP A 177 8.09 -6.05 1.66
CA ASP A 177 7.28 -7.26 1.49
C ASP A 177 8.07 -8.55 1.69
N SER A 178 9.34 -8.44 2.07
CA SER A 178 10.18 -9.58 2.43
C SER A 178 10.96 -9.35 3.73
N PRO A 179 11.38 -10.42 4.41
CA PRO A 179 12.07 -10.30 5.70
C PRO A 179 13.40 -9.55 5.64
N ASP A 180 14.11 -9.62 4.51
CA ASP A 180 15.39 -8.93 4.29
C ASP A 180 15.26 -7.66 3.43
N GLY A 181 14.13 -7.50 2.73
CA GLY A 181 13.81 -6.34 1.90
C GLY A 181 14.72 -6.15 0.69
N LEU A 182 15.47 -7.19 0.30
CA LEU A 182 16.46 -7.11 -0.76
C LEU A 182 15.85 -7.47 -2.12
N LEU A 183 16.37 -6.81 -3.16
CA LEU A 183 15.98 -7.08 -4.54
C LEU A 183 16.29 -8.53 -4.97
N ASP A 184 17.32 -9.14 -4.36
CA ASP A 184 17.75 -10.52 -4.63
C ASP A 184 16.70 -11.57 -4.25
N GLU A 185 15.72 -11.23 -3.39
CA GLU A 185 14.62 -12.14 -3.07
C GLU A 185 13.57 -12.22 -4.20
N TYR A 186 13.60 -11.26 -5.13
CA TYR A 186 12.60 -11.09 -6.19
C TYR A 186 13.12 -11.41 -7.61
N LEU A 187 14.42 -11.65 -7.79
CA LEU A 187 15.09 -11.90 -9.08
C LEU A 187 15.81 -13.26 -9.10
#